data_AF-W5T1G7-F1
#
_entry.id   AF-W5T1G7-F1
#
_cell.length_a   1.000
_cell.length_b   1.000
_cell.length_c   1.000
_cell.angle_alpha   90.00
_cell.angle_beta   90.00
_cell.angle_gamma   90.00
#
_symmetry.space_group_name_H-M   'P 1'
#
loop_
_entity.id
_entity.type
_entity.pdbx_description
1 polymer ?
#
loop_
_entity_poly.entity_id
_entity_poly.type
_entity_poly.pdbx_seq_one_letter_code
_entity_poly.pdbx_strand_id
1 'polypeptide(L)'
;MLYNTYKEIFMGLPQPVITQQMVIAELTKAGINRDIAVDLSYRYYTNELTYKDIEYLKESFDIKLKHLEDKIGNVKDELDIKIDTVENNLNVKINTKFNELDKKNRH
;
A
#
# COMPACT_ATOMS: atom_id res chain seq x y z
N MET A 1 -12.49 8.71 -21.39
CA MET A 1 -12.03 9.68 -22.40
C MET A 1 -11.93 11.10 -21.84
N LEU A 2 -13.01 11.68 -21.27
CA LEU A 2 -12.98 13.03 -20.68
C LEU A 2 -11.83 13.27 -19.66
N TYR A 3 -11.57 12.34 -18.73
CA TYR A 3 -10.52 12.52 -17.71
C TYR A 3 -9.10 12.66 -18.29
N ASN A 4 -8.78 11.91 -19.35
CA ASN A 4 -7.49 11.99 -20.02
C ASN A 4 -7.38 13.27 -20.86
N THR A 5 -8.48 13.72 -21.47
CA THR A 5 -8.55 14.99 -22.21
C THR A 5 -8.34 16.18 -21.27
N TYR A 6 -8.93 16.20 -20.06
CA TYR A 6 -8.64 17.24 -19.07
C TYR A 6 -7.18 17.21 -18.58
N LYS A 7 -6.63 16.01 -18.34
CA LYS A 7 -5.24 15.85 -17.91
C LYS A 7 -4.24 16.36 -18.96
N GLU A 8 -4.47 16.11 -20.25
CA GLU A 8 -3.63 16.61 -21.34
C GLU A 8 -3.76 18.12 -21.57
N ILE A 9 -4.97 18.69 -21.50
CA ILE A 9 -5.19 20.14 -21.65
C ILE A 9 -4.51 20.94 -20.52
N PHE A 10 -4.54 20.43 -19.28
CA PHE A 10 -3.94 21.11 -18.12
C PHE A 10 -2.42 20.88 -17.97
N MET A 11 -1.85 19.86 -18.61
CA MET A 11 -0.40 19.61 -18.65
C MET A 11 0.33 20.36 -19.78
N GLY A 12 -0.40 20.89 -20.76
CA GLY A 12 0.16 21.64 -21.91
C GLY A 12 0.13 23.17 -21.79
N LEU A 13 -0.57 23.72 -20.79
CA LEU A 13 -0.52 25.15 -20.48
C LEU A 13 0.62 25.40 -19.49
N PRO A 14 1.47 26.43 -19.69
CA PRO A 14 2.45 26.80 -18.67
C PRO A 14 1.69 27.18 -17.40
N GLN A 15 1.73 26.31 -16.40
CA GLN A 15 1.21 26.66 -15.09
C GLN A 15 2.02 27.85 -14.59
N PRO A 16 1.39 28.94 -14.13
CA PRO A 16 2.13 30.06 -13.57
C PRO A 16 2.98 29.51 -12.42
N VAL A 17 4.31 29.62 -12.54
CA VAL A 17 5.22 29.20 -11.48
C VAL A 17 4.98 30.15 -10.31
N ILE A 18 4.22 29.68 -9.31
CA ILE A 18 3.98 30.43 -8.09
C ILE A 18 5.30 30.44 -7.31
N THR A 19 5.98 31.59 -7.30
CA THR A 19 7.22 31.75 -6.54
C THR A 19 6.92 31.94 -5.05
N GLN A 20 7.86 31.58 -4.19
CA GLN A 20 7.78 31.87 -2.75
C GLN A 20 7.48 33.36 -2.49
N GLN A 21 8.07 34.27 -3.27
CA GLN A 21 7.82 35.71 -3.11
C GLN A 21 6.37 36.12 -3.39
N MET A 22 5.72 35.50 -4.37
CA MET A 22 4.30 35.75 -4.69
C MET A 22 3.40 35.30 -3.53
N VAL A 23 3.69 34.14 -2.94
CA VAL A 23 2.95 33.62 -1.78
C VAL A 23 3.15 34.52 -0.56
N ILE A 24 4.39 34.92 -0.25
CA ILE A 24 4.69 35.85 0.85
C ILE A 24 3.91 37.16 0.69
N ALA A 25 3.87 37.71 -0.53
CA ALA A 25 3.17 38.97 -0.81
C ALA A 25 1.66 38.85 -0.55
N GLU A 26 1.00 37.80 -1.04
CA GLU A 26 -0.43 37.60 -0.83
C GLU A 26 -0.76 37.28 0.64
N LEU A 27 0.04 36.46 1.33
CA LEU A 27 -0.17 36.16 2.76
C LEU A 27 0.00 37.42 3.62
N THR A 28 1.04 38.22 3.35
CA THR A 28 1.26 39.49 4.08
C THR A 28 0.12 40.48 3.82
N LYS A 29 -0.38 40.56 2.58
CA LYS A 29 -1.54 41.39 2.20
C LYS A 29 -2.83 40.94 2.88
N ALA A 30 -2.98 39.65 3.16
CA ALA A 30 -4.07 39.10 3.96
C ALA A 30 -3.91 39.37 5.47
N GLY A 31 -2.85 40.07 5.90
CA GLY A 31 -2.59 40.42 7.30
C GLY A 31 -1.85 39.36 8.10
N ILE A 32 -1.31 38.32 7.44
CA ILE A 32 -0.48 37.32 8.10
C ILE A 32 0.88 37.93 8.43
N ASN A 33 1.39 37.66 9.63
CA ASN A 33 2.72 38.09 10.05
C ASN A 33 3.78 37.63 9.03
N ARG A 34 4.73 38.51 8.69
CA ARG A 34 5.72 38.26 7.63
C ARG A 34 6.57 37.01 7.89
N ASP A 35 6.98 36.75 9.12
CA ASP A 35 7.80 35.58 9.46
C ASP A 35 6.99 34.29 9.29
N ILE A 36 5.70 34.32 9.67
CA ILE A 36 4.76 33.21 9.43
C ILE A 36 4.52 33.03 7.92
N ALA A 37 4.38 34.11 7.16
CA ALA A 37 4.19 34.06 5.72
C ALA A 37 5.41 33.46 5.00
N VAL A 38 6.63 33.77 5.46
CA VAL A 38 7.88 33.20 4.93
C VAL A 38 7.95 31.69 5.21
N ASP A 39 7.66 31.28 6.44
CA ASP A 39 7.64 29.86 6.84
C ASP A 39 6.59 29.05 6.06
N LEU A 40 5.34 29.53 5.95
CA LEU A 40 4.29 28.87 5.16
C LEU A 40 4.63 28.81 3.67
N SER A 41 5.20 29.89 3.14
CA SER A 41 5.61 29.94 1.75
C SER A 41 6.77 29.00 1.44
N TYR A 42 7.70 28.82 2.38
CA TYR A 42 8.80 27.87 2.23
C TYR A 42 8.24 26.44 2.13
N ARG A 43 7.37 26.05 3.07
CA ARG A 43 6.71 24.73 3.07
C ARG A 43 5.92 24.45 1.80
N TYR A 44 5.16 25.44 1.32
CA TYR A 44 4.42 25.35 0.05
C TYR A 44 5.37 25.17 -1.15
N TYR A 45 6.47 25.94 -1.20
CA TYR A 45 7.41 25.92 -2.32
C TYR A 45 8.28 24.64 -2.36
N THR A 46 8.67 24.11 -1.20
CA THR A 46 9.47 22.89 -1.10
C THR A 46 8.63 21.60 -1.10
N ASN A 47 7.28 21.71 -1.16
CA ASN A 47 6.35 20.60 -0.98
C ASN A 47 6.63 19.80 0.31
N GLU A 48 7.01 20.49 1.39
CA GLU A 48 7.21 19.84 2.68
C GLU A 48 5.86 19.40 3.24
N LEU A 49 5.69 18.07 3.34
CA LEU A 49 4.54 17.47 4.03
C LEU A 49 4.51 17.99 5.46
N THR A 50 3.34 18.43 5.92
CA THR A 50 3.19 18.79 7.33
C THR A 50 3.31 17.53 8.18
N TYR A 51 3.59 17.70 9.48
CA TYR A 51 3.57 16.58 10.43
C TYR A 51 2.28 15.74 10.33
N LYS A 52 1.12 16.40 10.14
CA LYS A 52 -0.18 15.73 9.99
C LYS A 52 -0.29 14.93 8.69
N ASP A 53 0.29 15.42 7.60
CA ASP A 53 0.29 14.69 6.33
C ASP A 53 1.16 13.44 6.43
N ILE A 54 2.31 13.54 7.11
CA ILE A 54 3.20 12.40 7.36
C ILE A 54 2.53 11.38 8.28
N GLU A 55 1.86 11.83 9.34
CA GLU A 55 1.10 11.00 10.27
C GLU A 55 -0.03 10.25 9.54
N TYR A 56 -0.82 10.95 8.72
CA TYR A 56 -1.88 10.34 7.91
C TYR A 56 -1.32 9.30 6.92
N LEU A 57 -0.22 9.62 6.23
CA LEU A 57 0.44 8.69 5.32
C LEU A 57 0.91 7.44 6.07
N LYS A 58 1.56 7.63 7.22
CA LYS A 58 2.03 6.53 8.08
C LYS A 58 0.87 5.63 8.49
N GLU A 59 -0.22 6.19 9.01
CA GLU A 59 -1.41 5.42 9.39
C GLU A 59 -1.99 4.66 8.19
N SER A 60 -2.07 5.30 7.02
CA SER A 60 -2.54 4.65 5.79
C SER A 60 -1.64 3.48 5.36
N PHE A 61 -0.32 3.65 5.47
CA PHE A 61 0.65 2.60 5.16
C PHE A 61 0.58 1.46 6.17
N ASP A 62 0.51 1.74 7.47
CA ASP A 62 0.42 0.75 8.53
C ASP A 62 -0.84 -0.12 8.37
N ILE A 63 -1.99 0.49 8.03
CA ILE A 63 -3.23 -0.25 7.74
C ILE A 63 -3.07 -1.18 6.53
N LYS A 64 -2.46 -0.68 5.45
CA LYS A 64 -2.23 -1.48 4.23
C LYS A 64 -1.25 -2.62 4.47
N LEU A 65 -0.19 -2.37 5.26
CA LEU A 65 0.79 -3.38 5.64
C LEU A 65 0.15 -4.47 6.48
N LYS A 66 -0.62 -4.10 7.51
CA LYS A 66 -1.37 -5.08 8.32
C LYS A 66 -2.30 -5.94 7.48
N HIS A 67 -3.04 -5.34 6.56
CA HIS A 67 -3.93 -6.09 5.67
C HIS A 67 -3.18 -7.06 4.74
N LEU A 68 -1.96 -6.69 4.33
CA LEU A 68 -1.08 -7.57 3.55
C LEU A 68 -0.54 -8.73 4.40
N GLU A 69 -0.10 -8.45 5.62
CA GLU A 69 0.35 -9.45 6.59
C GLU A 69 -0.76 -10.47 6.88
N ASP A 70 -1.98 -10.00 7.14
CA ASP A 70 -3.16 -10.85 7.36
C ASP A 70 -3.43 -11.76 6.15
N LYS A 71 -3.37 -11.22 4.92
CA LYS A 71 -3.55 -11.99 3.69
C LYS A 71 -2.47 -13.05 3.50
N ILE A 72 -1.21 -12.72 3.80
CA ILE A 72 -0.09 -13.66 3.73
C ILE A 72 -0.26 -14.76 4.77
N GLY A 73 -0.66 -14.41 6.00
CA GLY A 73 -0.98 -15.36 7.06
C GLY A 73 -2.07 -16.35 6.64
N ASN A 74 -3.20 -15.85 6.12
CA ASN A 74 -4.29 -16.69 5.65
C ASN A 74 -3.86 -17.66 4.52
N VAL A 75 -3.07 -17.18 3.56
CA VAL A 75 -2.56 -18.04 2.47
C VAL A 75 -1.64 -19.13 3.02
N LYS A 76 -0.79 -18.79 4.00
CA LYS A 76 0.08 -19.77 4.66
C LYS A 76 -0.75 -20.84 5.37
N ASP A 77 -1.73 -20.43 6.17
CA ASP A 77 -2.59 -21.36 6.92
C ASP A 77 -3.38 -22.28 5.97
N GLU A 78 -3.92 -21.74 4.87
CA GLU A 78 -4.59 -22.54 3.84
C GLU A 78 -3.65 -23.55 3.17
N LEU A 79 -2.39 -23.18 2.94
CA LEU A 79 -1.39 -24.07 2.35
C LEU A 79 -1.00 -25.18 3.34
N ASP A 80 -0.80 -24.86 4.61
CA ASP A 80 -0.49 -25.83 5.66
C ASP A 80 -1.62 -26.88 5.76
N ILE A 81 -2.89 -26.45 5.78
CA ILE A 81 -4.05 -27.36 5.79
C ILE A 81 -4.09 -28.26 4.54
N LYS A 82 -3.79 -27.70 3.35
CA LYS A 82 -3.77 -28.47 2.09
C LYS A 82 -2.64 -29.49 2.09
N ILE A 83 -1.48 -29.15 2.62
CA ILE A 83 -0.32 -30.05 2.75
C ILE A 83 -0.68 -31.20 3.69
N ASP A 84 -1.19 -30.91 4.88
CA ASP A 84 -1.61 -31.93 5.86
C ASP A 84 -2.67 -32.87 5.27
N THR A 85 -3.62 -32.33 4.51
CA THR A 85 -4.66 -33.11 3.84
C THR A 85 -4.07 -34.05 2.78
N VAL A 86 -3.13 -33.56 1.97
CA VAL A 86 -2.45 -34.38 0.95
C VAL A 86 -1.61 -35.47 1.59
N GLU A 87 -0.84 -35.14 2.64
CA GLU A 87 -0.01 -36.09 3.38
C GLU A 87 -0.85 -37.22 3.97
N ASN A 88 -1.93 -36.88 4.68
CA ASN A 88 -2.85 -37.87 5.25
C ASN A 88 -3.47 -38.78 4.17
N ASN A 89 -3.89 -38.20 3.04
CA ASN A 89 -4.45 -38.98 1.93
C ASN A 89 -3.42 -39.93 1.30
N LEU A 90 -2.16 -39.51 1.17
CA LEU A 90 -1.07 -40.36 0.67
C LEU A 90 -0.76 -41.48 1.67
N ASN A 91 -0.66 -41.18 2.96
CA ASN A 91 -0.43 -42.17 4.01
C ASN A 91 -1.52 -43.26 4.01
N VAL A 92 -2.80 -42.87 3.90
CA VAL A 92 -3.92 -43.83 3.81
C VAL A 92 -3.79 -44.72 2.56
N LYS A 93 -3.50 -44.12 1.39
CA LYS A 93 -3.33 -44.88 0.14
C LYS A 93 -2.17 -45.86 0.22
N ILE A 94 -1.04 -45.43 0.77
CA ILE A 94 0.17 -46.25 0.94
C ILE A 94 -0.14 -47.42 1.88
N ASN A 95 -0.72 -47.16 3.05
CA ASN A 95 -1.09 -48.20 4.01
C ASN A 95 -2.06 -49.22 3.41
N THR A 96 -3.03 -48.75 2.63
CA THR A 96 -3.98 -49.63 1.92
C THR A 96 -3.24 -50.55 0.94
N LYS A 97 -2.30 -50.01 0.15
CA LYS A 97 -1.51 -50.81 -0.80
C LYS A 97 -0.58 -51.80 -0.14
N PHE A 98 0.07 -51.44 0.97
CA PHE A 98 0.85 -52.40 1.75
C PHE A 98 -0.02 -53.55 2.28
N ASN A 99 -1.20 -53.24 2.84
CA ASN A 99 -2.13 -54.27 3.31
C ASN A 99 -2.62 -55.21 2.18
N GLU A 100 -2.87 -54.69 0.98
CA GLU A 100 -3.21 -55.50 -0.19
C GLU A 100 -2.07 -56.44 -0.60
N LEU A 101 -0.84 -55.93 -0.65
CA LEU A 101 0.36 -56.73 -0.98
C LEU A 101 0.62 -57.82 0.08
N ASP A 102 0.50 -57.48 1.35
CA ASP A 102 0.67 -58.43 2.46
C ASP A 102 -0.36 -59.56 2.43
N LYS A 103 -1.58 -59.28 1.97
CA LYS A 103 -2.61 -60.33 1.77
C LYS A 103 -2.24 -61.22 0.59
N LYS A 104 -1.76 -60.64 -0.51
CA LYS A 104 -1.36 -61.40 -1.70
C LYS A 104 -0.18 -62.33 -1.43
N ASN A 105 0.79 -61.91 -0.62
CA ASN A 105 2.00 -62.70 -0.31
C ASN A 105 1.76 -63.80 0.74
N ARG A 106 0.57 -63.86 1.35
CA ARG A 106 0.18 -64.87 2.35
C ARG A 106 -0.61 -66.06 1.75
N HIS A 107 -0.83 -66.05 0.44
CA HIS A 107 -1.45 -67.14 -0.33
C HIS A 107 -0.45 -67.67 -1.35
#